data_AF-A0A6N8FB10-F1
#
_entry.id   AF-A0A6N8FB10-F1
#
_cell.length_a   1.000
_cell.length_b   1.000
_cell.length_c   1.000
_cell.angle_alpha   90.00
_cell.angle_beta   90.00
_cell.angle_gamma   90.00
#
_symmetry.space_group_name_H-M   'P 1'
#
loop_
_entity.id
_entity.type
_entity.pdbx_description
1 polymer ?
#
loop_
_entity_poly.entity_id
_entity_poly.type
_entity_poly.pdbx_seq_one_letter_code
_entity_poly.pdbx_strand_id
1 'polypeptide(L)'
;MKILKLLNPAQGTVSVNILIKFIHGTNPQDGFDEIVRAVTRIRGELPDSVQNIVYFKASPTTVNVLQLAVSHPDNDWQTIKRGATKLKNLLQALPNVQEAGVWGLPQLVVAVNVDPAKLIQYKVNIQEVMQAVANRGEASHAGYLDDKQVRFTINLSGNIRTLSN
;
A
#
# COMPACT_ATOMS: atom_id res chain seq x y z
N MET A 1 3.56 19.74 14.17
CA MET A 1 2.17 19.30 13.95
C MET A 1 1.98 19.06 12.47
N LYS A 2 2.06 17.81 12.02
CA LYS A 2 1.76 17.41 10.63
C LYS A 2 0.72 16.31 10.74
N ILE A 3 -0.51 16.66 10.40
CA ILE A 3 -1.61 15.70 10.30
C ILE A 3 -1.29 14.90 9.07
N LEU A 4 -0.81 13.67 9.27
CA LEU A 4 -0.43 12.81 8.19
C LEU A 4 -1.71 12.48 7.42
N LYS A 5 -1.75 12.97 6.18
CA LYS A 5 -2.92 12.92 5.32
C LYS A 5 -3.32 11.45 5.14
N LEU A 6 -4.53 11.18 5.59
CA LEU A 6 -5.18 9.88 5.58
C LEU A 6 -5.01 9.23 4.22
N LEU A 7 -4.67 7.93 4.27
CA LEU A 7 -4.92 6.97 3.21
C LEU A 7 -6.23 7.35 2.51
N ASN A 8 -6.14 7.63 1.22
CA ASN A 8 -7.29 7.87 0.35
C ASN A 8 -8.24 6.68 0.52
N PRO A 9 -9.34 6.79 1.27
CA PRO A 9 -10.22 5.66 1.45
C PRO A 9 -10.90 5.44 0.11
N ALA A 10 -10.69 4.26 -0.48
CA ALA A 10 -11.62 3.75 -1.47
C ALA A 10 -13.03 3.86 -0.85
N GLN A 11 -13.95 4.46 -1.59
CA GLN A 11 -15.28 4.81 -1.11
C GLN A 11 -15.89 3.62 -0.34
N GLY A 12 -16.11 3.81 0.98
CA GLY A 12 -16.65 2.77 1.87
C GLY A 12 -15.79 2.37 3.09
N THR A 13 -14.55 2.85 3.23
CA THR A 13 -13.71 2.50 4.40
C THR A 13 -13.89 3.48 5.56
N VAL A 14 -14.33 3.00 6.73
CA VAL A 14 -14.32 3.79 7.98
C VAL A 14 -12.89 3.81 8.52
N SER A 15 -12.34 5.00 8.73
CA SER A 15 -10.99 5.20 9.29
C SER A 15 -11.07 5.80 10.69
N VAL A 16 -10.37 5.19 11.66
CA VAL A 16 -10.24 5.71 13.03
C VAL A 16 -8.83 6.23 13.23
N ASN A 17 -8.71 7.45 13.76
CA ASN A 17 -7.42 8.10 14.02
C ASN A 17 -7.23 8.33 15.51
N ILE A 18 -6.12 7.81 16.03
CA ILE A 18 -5.75 7.97 17.43
C ILE A 18 -4.46 8.80 17.48
N LEU A 19 -4.53 9.97 18.12
CA LEU A 19 -3.38 10.84 18.33
C LEU A 19 -2.87 10.70 19.76
N ILE A 20 -1.64 10.22 19.91
CA ILE A 20 -0.98 10.03 21.20
C ILE A 20 0.04 11.16 21.38
N LYS A 21 -0.02 11.86 22.51
CA LYS A 21 0.90 12.93 22.87
C LYS A 21 1.72 12.51 24.08
N PHE A 22 3.04 12.57 23.95
CA PHE A 22 3.96 12.29 25.05
C PHE A 22 4.30 13.56 25.82
N ILE A 23 4.58 13.42 27.12
CA ILE A 23 5.10 14.51 27.95
C ILE A 23 6.54 14.86 27.56
N HIS A 24 6.88 16.14 27.69
CA HIS A 24 8.22 16.66 27.40
C HIS A 24 9.29 15.92 28.21
N GLY A 25 10.40 15.55 27.56
CA GLY A 25 11.49 14.77 28.16
C GLY A 25 11.41 13.27 27.92
N THR A 26 10.29 12.75 27.42
CA THR A 26 10.18 11.34 26.99
C THR A 26 10.92 11.14 25.67
N ASN A 27 11.70 10.07 25.57
CA ASN A 27 12.30 9.67 24.31
C ASN A 27 11.19 9.26 23.31
N PRO A 28 11.04 9.95 22.16
CA PRO A 28 10.01 9.62 21.18
C PRO A 28 10.15 8.24 20.56
N GLN A 29 11.35 7.63 20.59
CA GLN A 29 11.56 6.28 20.09
C GLN A 29 10.97 5.25 21.06
N ASP A 30 11.29 5.36 22.34
CA ASP A 30 10.83 4.40 23.36
C ASP A 30 9.31 4.41 23.48
N GLY A 31 8.68 5.60 23.45
CA GLY A 31 7.23 5.73 23.45
C GLY A 31 6.57 5.15 22.19
N PHE A 32 7.20 5.28 21.02
CA PHE A 32 6.70 4.66 19.79
C PHE A 32 6.74 3.14 19.87
N ASP A 33 7.87 2.58 20.32
CA ASP A 33 8.08 1.14 20.44
C ASP A 33 7.16 0.52 21.51
N GLU A 34 6.84 1.26 22.57
CA GLU A 34 5.83 0.88 23.56
C GLU A 34 4.43 0.77 22.94
N ILE A 35 4.00 1.78 22.17
CA ILE A 35 2.69 1.76 21.51
C ILE A 35 2.59 0.61 20.51
N VAL A 36 3.61 0.39 19.68
CA VAL A 36 3.62 -0.72 18.73
C VAL A 36 3.45 -2.06 19.46
N ARG A 37 4.15 -2.26 20.59
CA ARG A 37 4.02 -3.48 21.40
C ARG A 37 2.64 -3.61 22.04
N ALA A 38 2.07 -2.53 22.55
CA ALA A 38 0.74 -2.52 23.16
C ALA A 38 -0.34 -2.87 22.13
N VAL A 39 -0.31 -2.23 20.95
CA VAL A 39 -1.28 -2.51 19.87
C VAL A 39 -1.11 -3.93 19.33
N THR A 40 0.13 -4.42 19.20
CA THR A 40 0.39 -5.80 18.77
C THR A 40 -0.19 -6.82 19.75
N ARG A 41 -0.18 -6.54 21.06
CA ARG A 41 -0.76 -7.42 22.09
C ARG A 41 -2.28 -7.55 21.96
N ILE A 42 -2.98 -6.43 21.75
CA ILE A 42 -4.45 -6.41 21.62
C ILE A 42 -4.93 -6.74 20.20
N ARG A 43 -4.02 -6.98 19.25
CA ARG A 43 -4.37 -7.22 17.84
C ARG A 43 -5.33 -8.39 17.66
N GLY A 44 -5.23 -9.42 18.51
CA GLY A 44 -6.14 -10.58 18.49
C GLY A 44 -7.55 -10.30 19.03
N GLU A 45 -7.74 -9.16 19.72
CA GLU A 45 -9.05 -8.72 20.23
C GLU A 45 -9.75 -7.76 19.25
N LEU A 46 -9.05 -7.32 18.20
CA LEU A 46 -9.61 -6.46 17.18
C LEU A 46 -10.54 -7.25 16.27
N PRO A 47 -11.70 -6.70 15.85
CA PRO A 47 -12.57 -7.34 14.88
C PRO A 47 -11.85 -7.63 13.56
N ASP A 48 -12.21 -8.74 12.89
CA ASP A 48 -11.66 -9.13 11.59
C ASP A 48 -11.84 -8.09 10.48
N SER A 49 -12.73 -7.11 10.69
CA SER A 49 -12.91 -5.97 9.79
C SER A 49 -11.75 -4.97 9.81
N VAL A 50 -10.84 -5.04 10.79
CA VAL A 50 -9.65 -4.19 10.88
C VAL A 50 -8.52 -4.79 10.03
N GLN A 51 -8.52 -4.45 8.73
CA GLN A 51 -7.57 -5.02 7.77
C GLN A 51 -6.15 -4.45 7.91
N ASN A 52 -6.01 -3.15 8.21
CA ASN A 52 -4.71 -2.48 8.21
C ASN A 52 -4.59 -1.50 9.39
N ILE A 53 -3.50 -1.64 10.15
CA ILE A 53 -3.09 -0.69 11.19
C ILE A 53 -1.79 -0.06 10.74
N VAL A 54 -1.77 1.28 10.62
CA VAL A 54 -0.58 2.02 10.19
C VAL A 54 -0.12 2.92 11.32
N TYR A 55 1.16 2.79 11.69
CA TYR A 55 1.77 3.58 12.74
C TYR A 55 2.49 4.78 12.12
N PHE A 56 2.20 5.99 12.61
CA PHE A 56 2.85 7.22 12.16
C PHE A 56 3.56 7.90 13.32
N LYS A 57 4.90 7.99 13.23
CA LYS A 57 5.71 8.75 14.18
C LYS A 57 5.70 10.22 13.80
N ALA A 58 4.75 10.97 14.34
CA ALA A 58 4.67 12.41 14.11
C ALA A 58 5.72 13.14 14.96
N SER A 59 6.74 13.72 14.33
CA SER A 59 7.66 14.65 15.01
C SER A 59 7.25 16.11 14.74
N PRO A 60 7.23 16.98 15.77
CA PRO A 60 7.03 18.41 15.55
C PRO A 60 8.16 19.08 14.75
N THR A 61 9.33 18.44 14.62
CA THR A 61 10.48 18.95 13.85
C THR A 61 10.44 18.65 12.35
N THR A 62 9.51 17.81 11.89
CA THR A 62 9.41 17.42 10.46
C THR A 62 8.65 18.48 9.66
N VAL A 63 9.30 19.62 9.42
CA VAL A 63 8.85 20.66 8.48
C VAL A 63 9.29 20.32 7.06
N ASN A 64 8.48 20.67 6.04
CA ASN A 64 8.88 20.50 4.66
C ASN A 64 9.89 21.60 4.28
N VAL A 65 11.09 21.21 3.84
CA VAL A 65 12.16 22.14 3.47
C VAL A 65 12.20 22.38 1.95
N LEU A 66 11.71 21.44 1.13
CA LEU A 66 11.79 21.52 -0.33
C LEU A 66 10.59 20.84 -1.00
N GLN A 67 9.94 21.53 -1.94
CA GLN A 67 8.84 21.01 -2.75
C GLN A 67 9.15 21.18 -4.23
N LEU A 68 9.17 20.06 -4.96
CA LEU A 68 9.47 20.01 -6.39
C LEU A 68 8.27 19.45 -7.15
N ALA A 69 8.01 20.00 -8.33
CA ALA A 69 7.02 19.48 -9.27
C ALA A 69 7.73 18.75 -10.41
N VAL A 70 7.26 17.54 -10.73
CA VAL A 70 7.77 16.73 -11.85
C VAL A 70 6.65 16.67 -12.89
N SER A 71 6.93 17.13 -14.10
CA SER A 71 6.00 17.12 -15.23
C SER A 71 6.66 16.51 -16.47
N HIS A 72 5.83 16.05 -17.40
CA HIS A 72 6.24 15.56 -18.71
C HIS A 72 5.40 16.26 -19.80
N PRO A 73 5.96 16.63 -20.96
CA PRO A 73 5.22 17.30 -22.03
C PRO A 73 3.92 16.59 -22.42
N ASP A 74 3.99 15.26 -22.57
CA ASP A 74 2.83 14.43 -22.95
C ASP A 74 1.99 13.96 -21.75
N ASN A 75 2.29 14.43 -20.53
CA ASN A 75 1.63 14.03 -19.30
C ASN A 75 1.58 12.50 -19.05
N ASP A 76 2.57 11.75 -19.54
CA ASP A 76 2.67 10.31 -19.29
C ASP A 76 2.94 10.03 -17.80
N TRP A 77 1.90 9.57 -17.10
CA TRP A 77 1.94 9.29 -15.67
C TRP A 77 2.97 8.23 -15.30
N GLN A 78 3.26 7.27 -16.18
CA GLN A 78 4.25 6.23 -15.89
C GLN A 78 5.66 6.82 -15.85
N THR A 79 5.98 7.66 -16.84
CA THR A 79 7.26 8.38 -16.89
C THR A 79 7.39 9.36 -15.73
N ILE A 80 6.35 10.13 -15.41
CA ILE A 80 6.33 11.03 -14.25
C ILE A 80 6.56 10.24 -12.96
N LYS A 81 5.87 9.10 -12.77
CA LYS A 81 6.04 8.23 -11.60
C LYS A 81 7.48 7.71 -11.49
N ARG A 82 8.07 7.23 -12.58
CA ARG A 82 9.46 6.76 -12.60
C ARG A 82 10.43 7.88 -12.24
N GLY A 83 10.28 9.05 -12.85
CA GLY A 83 11.10 10.24 -12.58
C GLY A 83 11.00 10.71 -11.14
N ALA A 84 9.78 10.87 -10.63
CA ALA A 84 9.52 11.28 -9.25
C ALA A 84 10.06 10.26 -8.23
N THR A 85 9.93 8.96 -8.51
CA THR A 85 10.48 7.90 -7.65
C THR A 85 12.01 7.92 -7.63
N LYS A 86 12.65 8.12 -8.79
CA LYS A 86 14.11 8.26 -8.87
C LYS A 86 14.59 9.48 -8.07
N LEU A 87 13.94 10.63 -8.24
CA LEU A 87 14.26 11.85 -7.52
C LEU A 87 14.08 11.69 -6.00
N LYS A 88 12.97 11.09 -5.57
CA LYS A 88 12.73 10.74 -4.17
C LYS A 88 13.87 9.91 -3.60
N ASN A 89 14.27 8.84 -4.29
CA ASN A 89 15.33 7.95 -3.82
C ASN A 89 16.69 8.65 -3.72
N LEU A 90 17.00 9.54 -4.67
CA LEU A 90 18.22 10.35 -4.63
C LEU A 90 18.22 11.31 -3.45
N LEU A 91 17.11 12.00 -3.19
CA LEU A 91 16.99 12.91 -2.05
C LEU A 91 17.06 12.14 -0.72
N GLN A 92 16.38 11.00 -0.62
CA GLN A 92 16.36 10.17 0.58
C GLN A 92 17.76 9.58 0.92
N ALA A 93 18.63 9.42 -0.07
CA ALA A 93 19.99 8.92 0.14
C ALA A 93 20.95 9.96 0.76
N LEU A 94 20.57 11.23 0.80
CA LEU A 94 21.40 12.28 1.40
C LEU A 94 21.35 12.18 2.94
N PRO A 95 22.50 12.31 3.63
CA PRO A 95 22.59 12.09 5.08
C PRO A 95 21.74 13.07 5.91
N ASN A 96 21.41 14.24 5.36
CA ASN A 96 20.65 15.29 6.04
C ASN A 96 19.15 15.26 5.69
N VAL A 97 18.69 14.31 4.88
CA VAL A 97 17.28 14.20 4.50
C VAL A 97 16.60 13.13 5.35
N GLN A 98 15.73 13.57 6.26
CA GLN A 98 14.95 12.67 7.10
C GLN A 98 13.90 11.89 6.28
N GLU A 99 13.15 12.58 5.42
CA GLU A 99 12.07 11.98 4.63
C GLU A 99 11.84 12.72 3.31
N ALA A 100 11.68 11.97 2.23
CA ALA A 100 11.25 12.44 0.92
C ALA A 100 10.00 11.66 0.47
N GLY A 101 8.96 12.39 0.04
CA GLY A 101 7.69 11.83 -0.39
C GLY A 101 7.31 12.23 -1.80
N VAL A 102 6.59 11.36 -2.50
CA VAL A 102 5.95 11.66 -3.80
C VAL A 102 4.45 11.69 -3.59
N TRP A 103 3.79 12.71 -4.14
CA TRP A 103 2.35 12.92 -4.03
C TRP A 103 1.79 13.38 -5.38
N GLY A 104 0.46 13.27 -5.54
CA GLY A 104 -0.23 13.70 -6.77
C GLY A 104 -0.19 12.70 -7.94
N LEU A 105 0.32 11.48 -7.73
CA LEU A 105 0.27 10.43 -8.74
C LEU A 105 -1.12 9.76 -8.77
N PRO A 106 -1.64 9.39 -9.95
CA PRO A 106 -2.89 8.64 -10.06
C PRO A 106 -2.74 7.26 -9.42
N GLN A 107 -3.80 6.81 -8.72
CA GLN A 107 -3.90 5.43 -8.24
C GLN A 107 -4.38 4.56 -9.40
N LEU A 108 -3.65 3.49 -9.71
CA LEU A 108 -4.07 2.53 -10.72
C LEU A 108 -5.15 1.63 -10.10
N VAL A 109 -6.39 1.81 -10.55
CA VAL A 109 -7.54 0.99 -10.13
C VAL A 109 -8.03 0.20 -11.33
N VAL A 110 -8.11 -1.11 -11.20
CA VAL A 110 -8.74 -1.99 -12.20
C VAL A 110 -10.20 -2.17 -11.80
N ALA A 111 -11.11 -1.59 -12.58
CA ALA A 111 -12.55 -1.77 -12.38
C ALA A 111 -13.03 -2.97 -13.20
N VAL A 112 -13.67 -3.94 -12.54
CA VAL A 112 -14.30 -5.09 -13.20
C VAL A 112 -15.80 -4.81 -13.29
N ASN A 113 -16.27 -4.48 -14.49
CA ASN A 113 -17.70 -4.30 -14.75
C ASN A 113 -18.30 -5.63 -15.21
N VAL A 114 -19.28 -6.12 -14.45
CA VAL A 114 -19.96 -7.40 -14.72
C VAL A 114 -21.35 -7.11 -15.27
N ASP A 115 -21.73 -7.81 -16.34
CA ASP A 115 -23.05 -7.73 -16.96
C ASP A 115 -24.04 -8.67 -16.24
N PRO A 116 -25.09 -8.13 -15.57
CA PRO A 116 -26.06 -8.93 -14.83
C PRO A 116 -26.84 -9.93 -15.70
N ALA A 117 -27.11 -9.59 -16.97
CA ALA A 117 -27.86 -10.47 -17.87
C ALA A 117 -27.06 -11.74 -18.17
N LYS A 118 -25.73 -11.60 -18.35
CA LYS A 118 -24.83 -12.74 -18.56
C LYS A 118 -24.67 -13.59 -17.31
N LEU A 119 -24.65 -13.00 -16.12
CA LEU A 119 -24.61 -13.77 -14.87
C LEU A 119 -25.80 -14.72 -14.75
N ILE A 120 -27.00 -14.23 -15.08
CA ILE A 120 -28.23 -15.04 -15.05
C ILE A 120 -28.17 -16.15 -16.12
N GLN A 121 -27.73 -15.84 -17.34
CA GLN A 121 -27.60 -16.82 -18.42
C GLN A 121 -26.62 -17.94 -18.07
N TYR A 122 -25.47 -17.61 -17.48
CA TYR A 122 -24.46 -18.58 -17.06
C TYR A 122 -24.74 -19.22 -15.69
N LYS A 123 -25.80 -18.80 -15.00
CA LYS A 123 -26.14 -19.22 -13.63
C LYS A 123 -24.97 -19.03 -12.65
N VAL A 124 -24.20 -17.95 -12.83
CA VAL A 124 -23.04 -17.60 -12.01
C VAL A 124 -23.42 -16.50 -11.03
N ASN A 125 -23.04 -16.67 -9.76
CA ASN A 125 -23.25 -15.68 -8.72
C ASN A 125 -22.14 -14.61 -8.75
N ILE A 126 -22.47 -13.37 -8.40
CA ILE A 126 -21.48 -12.29 -8.26
C ILE A 126 -20.36 -12.64 -7.27
N GLN A 127 -20.68 -13.40 -6.21
CA GLN A 127 -19.69 -13.88 -5.23
C GLN A 127 -18.66 -14.81 -5.88
N GLU A 128 -19.08 -15.67 -6.82
CA GLU A 128 -18.18 -16.58 -7.54
C GLU A 128 -17.24 -15.81 -8.47
N VAL A 129 -17.72 -14.73 -9.10
CA VAL A 129 -16.89 -13.83 -9.90
C VAL A 129 -15.86 -13.12 -9.03
N MET A 130 -16.27 -12.59 -7.87
CA MET A 130 -15.35 -11.97 -6.92
C MET A 130 -14.26 -12.94 -6.45
N GLN A 131 -14.63 -14.16 -6.09
CA GLN A 131 -13.67 -15.18 -5.67
C GLN A 131 -12.72 -15.58 -6.81
N ALA A 132 -13.22 -15.71 -8.04
CA ALA A 132 -12.40 -16.04 -9.20
C ALA A 132 -11.40 -14.93 -9.53
N VAL A 133 -11.80 -13.66 -9.42
CA VAL A 133 -10.91 -12.51 -9.59
C VAL A 133 -9.88 -12.44 -8.47
N ALA A 134 -10.28 -12.64 -7.22
CA ALA A 134 -9.38 -12.66 -6.06
C ALA A 134 -8.33 -13.79 -6.19
N ASN A 135 -8.77 -15.02 -6.49
CA ASN A 135 -7.88 -16.17 -6.63
C ASN A 135 -6.87 -16.03 -7.78
N ARG A 136 -7.23 -15.32 -8.86
CA ARG A 136 -6.32 -15.07 -9.99
C ARG A 136 -5.38 -13.89 -9.76
N GLY A 137 -5.76 -12.95 -8.88
CA GLY A 137 -4.95 -11.79 -8.51
C GLY A 137 -3.90 -12.07 -7.43
N GLU A 138 -4.00 -13.20 -6.73
CA GLU A 138 -3.00 -13.63 -5.77
C GLU A 138 -1.79 -14.26 -6.48
N ALA A 139 -0.60 -13.74 -6.20
CA ALA A 139 0.65 -14.35 -6.61
C ALA A 139 0.87 -15.63 -5.78
N SER A 140 0.34 -16.76 -6.26
CA SER A 140 0.57 -18.06 -5.64
C SER A 140 1.97 -18.59 -6.00
N HIS A 141 2.74 -18.98 -4.99
CA HIS A 141 4.02 -19.66 -5.21
C HIS A 141 3.72 -21.11 -5.60
N ALA A 142 4.20 -21.57 -6.76
CA ALA A 142 3.85 -22.87 -7.32
C ALA A 142 4.65 -24.04 -6.71
N GLY A 143 5.39 -23.78 -5.63
CA GLY A 143 6.35 -24.72 -5.05
C GLY A 143 7.71 -24.70 -5.76
N TYR A 144 8.50 -25.73 -5.49
CA TYR A 144 9.83 -25.92 -6.07
C TYR A 144 9.94 -27.31 -6.67
N LEU A 145 10.65 -27.43 -7.79
CA LEU A 145 11.10 -28.70 -8.35
C LEU A 145 12.48 -29.00 -7.77
N ASP A 146 12.58 -30.11 -7.03
CA ASP A 146 13.82 -30.59 -6.43
C ASP A 146 14.38 -31.71 -7.32
N ASP A 147 15.44 -31.40 -8.08
CA ASP A 147 16.32 -32.42 -8.64
C ASP A 147 17.58 -32.46 -7.78
N LYS A 148 18.20 -33.64 -7.60
CA LYS A 148 19.19 -33.96 -6.53
C LYS A 148 20.43 -33.04 -6.45
N GLN A 149 20.58 -32.10 -7.37
CA GLN A 149 21.66 -31.12 -7.41
C GLN A 149 21.20 -29.65 -7.49
N VAL A 150 19.93 -29.36 -7.82
CA VAL A 150 19.45 -27.98 -7.97
C VAL A 150 17.96 -27.86 -7.59
N ARG A 151 17.65 -26.89 -6.73
CA ARG A 151 16.28 -26.50 -6.39
C ARG A 151 15.82 -25.34 -7.27
N PHE A 152 14.77 -25.56 -8.08
CA PHE A 152 14.13 -24.51 -8.87
C PHE A 152 12.86 -24.04 -8.18
N THR A 153 12.82 -22.78 -7.74
CA THR A 153 11.58 -22.16 -7.24
C THR A 153 10.72 -21.73 -8.43
N ILE A 154 9.52 -22.28 -8.53
CA ILE A 154 8.55 -21.90 -9.57
C ILE A 154 7.61 -20.87 -8.98
N ASN A 155 7.73 -19.62 -9.43
CA ASN A 155 6.80 -18.56 -9.07
C ASN A 155 5.74 -18.45 -10.18
N LEU A 156 4.48 -18.79 -9.90
CA LEU A 156 3.37 -18.47 -10.79
C LEU A 156 3.03 -16.99 -10.56
N SER A 157 3.50 -16.11 -11.45
CA SER A 157 3.21 -14.69 -11.36
C SER A 157 1.73 -14.43 -11.70
N GLY A 158 0.86 -14.47 -10.69
CA GLY A 158 -0.55 -14.07 -10.76
C GLY A 158 -0.76 -12.55 -10.83
N ASN A 159 0.17 -11.80 -11.40
CA ASN A 159 0.00 -10.36 -11.53
C ASN A 159 -0.64 -10.04 -12.88
N ILE A 160 -1.91 -9.62 -12.85
CA ILE A 160 -2.68 -9.20 -14.03
C ILE A 160 -2.05 -7.92 -14.58
N ARG A 161 -1.10 -8.07 -15.51
CA ARG A 161 -0.31 -6.96 -16.06
C ARG A 161 -0.88 -6.43 -17.38
N THR A 162 -1.80 -7.15 -18.01
CA THR A 162 -2.36 -6.80 -19.32
C THR A 162 -3.84 -7.18 -19.42
N LEU A 163 -4.65 -6.23 -19.92
CA LEU A 163 -5.99 -6.49 -20.44
C LEU A 163 -5.84 -6.71 -21.95
N SER A 164 -5.60 -7.94 -22.39
CA SER A 164 -5.48 -8.27 -23.81
C SER A 164 -6.42 -9.41 -24.16
N ASN A 165 -7.48 -9.02 -24.90
CA ASN A 165 -8.51 -9.74 -25.67
C ASN A 165 -9.05 -11.08 -25.14
#